data_AF-A0A2S9G6B1-F1
#
_entry.id   AF-A0A2S9G6B1-F1
#
_cell.length_a   1.000
_cell.length_b   1.000
_cell.length_c   1.000
_cell.angle_alpha   90.00
_cell.angle_beta   90.00
_cell.angle_gamma   90.00
#
_symmetry.space_group_name_H-M   'P 1'
#
loop_
_entity.id
_entity.type
_entity.pdbx_description
1 polymer ?
#
loop_
_entity_poly.entity_id
_entity_poly.type
_entity_poly.pdbx_seq_one_letter_code
_entity_poly.pdbx_strand_id
1 'polypeptide(L)'
;ALKRGSAKRITAILPFYPYARQDKKHRGREPISARLVADLYKTAGADRIVTVDLHTDQIQGFFDGPVDHMRAQKLLTGYIAENYA
;
A
#
# COMPACT_ATOMS: atom_id res chain seq x y z
N ALA A 1 -18.74 4.55 4.35
CA ALA A 1 -19.56 5.73 3.95
C ALA A 1 -19.68 5.83 2.43
N LEU A 2 -18.57 6.06 1.70
CA LEU A 2 -18.57 6.26 0.25
C LEU A 2 -19.28 5.16 -0.56
N LYS A 3 -19.02 3.87 -0.27
CA LYS A 3 -19.68 2.73 -0.94
C LYS A 3 -21.20 2.76 -0.78
N ARG A 4 -21.69 3.14 0.42
CA ARG A 4 -23.13 3.28 0.70
C ARG A 4 -23.72 4.55 0.07
N GLY A 5 -22.89 5.56 -0.18
CA GLY A 5 -23.24 6.77 -0.92
C GLY A 5 -23.14 6.61 -2.45
N SER A 6 -23.12 5.37 -2.96
CA SER A 6 -23.13 5.07 -4.39
C SER A 6 -21.98 5.70 -5.19
N ALA A 7 -20.80 5.87 -4.57
CA ALA A 7 -19.62 6.35 -5.26
C ALA A 7 -19.27 5.42 -6.44
N LYS A 8 -19.02 6.00 -7.63
CA LYS A 8 -18.65 5.25 -8.85
C LYS A 8 -17.34 4.48 -8.69
N ARG A 9 -16.39 5.05 -7.95
CA ARG A 9 -15.07 4.46 -7.67
C ARG A 9 -14.50 5.02 -6.38
N ILE A 10 -13.82 4.19 -5.60
CA ILE A 10 -13.13 4.54 -4.35
C ILE A 10 -11.67 4.13 -4.49
N THR A 11 -10.77 5.11 -4.42
CA THR A 11 -9.32 4.86 -4.36
C THR A 11 -8.83 5.15 -2.95
N ALA A 12 -8.23 4.16 -2.29
CA ALA A 12 -7.58 4.36 -1.00
C ALA A 12 -6.14 4.83 -1.23
N ILE A 13 -5.84 6.05 -0.80
CA ILE A 13 -4.49 6.62 -0.88
C ILE A 13 -3.84 6.48 0.50
N LEU A 14 -2.79 5.65 0.57
CA LEU A 14 -2.07 5.31 1.80
C LEU A 14 -0.59 5.65 1.61
N PRO A 15 -0.16 6.89 1.89
CA PRO A 15 1.23 7.28 1.72
C PRO A 15 2.20 6.35 2.47
N PHE A 16 1.79 5.88 3.64
CA PHE A 16 2.49 4.85 4.41
C PHE A 16 1.56 3.65 4.61
N TYR A 17 1.91 2.51 4.01
CA TYR A 17 1.06 1.32 4.07
C TYR A 17 1.09 0.69 5.49
N PRO A 18 -0.06 0.56 6.17
CA PRO A 18 -0.07 0.08 7.56
C PRO A 18 0.27 -1.41 7.61
N TYR A 19 1.02 -1.80 8.66
CA TYR A 19 1.50 -3.17 8.87
C TYR A 19 2.38 -3.74 7.75
N ALA A 20 2.95 -2.91 6.86
CA ALA A 20 3.76 -3.37 5.73
C ALA A 20 4.95 -4.27 6.10
N ARG A 21 5.48 -4.16 7.33
CA ARG A 21 6.58 -5.02 7.82
C ARG A 21 6.14 -6.44 8.22
N GLN A 22 4.84 -6.67 8.35
CA GLN A 22 4.26 -7.98 8.68
C GLN A 22 3.62 -8.59 7.43
N ASP A 23 4.43 -8.68 6.37
CA ASP A 23 4.09 -9.16 5.02
C ASP A 23 4.35 -10.65 4.82
N LYS A 24 4.91 -11.32 5.81
CA LYS A 24 5.11 -12.76 5.83
C LYS A 24 5.04 -13.29 7.25
N LYS A 25 4.90 -14.61 7.35
CA LYS A 25 5.18 -15.33 8.60
C LYS A 25 6.70 -15.43 8.74
N HIS A 26 7.30 -14.76 9.72
CA HIS A 26 8.73 -14.93 10.00
C HIS A 26 8.97 -16.31 10.63
N ARG A 27 8.03 -16.75 11.47
CA ARG A 27 7.91 -18.12 11.97
C ARG A 27 6.47 -18.60 11.89
N GLY A 28 6.24 -19.91 12.09
CA GLY A 28 4.90 -20.46 12.15
C GLY A 28 4.03 -19.79 13.23
N ARG A 29 2.71 -19.75 13.01
CA ARG A 29 1.69 -19.16 13.92
C ARG A 29 1.70 -17.64 14.08
N GLU A 30 2.27 -16.93 13.11
CA GLU A 30 2.15 -15.47 13.01
C GLU A 30 1.11 -15.06 11.95
N PRO A 31 0.48 -13.89 12.05
CA PRO A 31 -0.38 -13.35 11.01
C PRO A 31 0.43 -12.74 9.87
N ILE A 32 -0.19 -12.61 8.69
CA ILE A 32 0.30 -11.77 7.58
C ILE A 32 -0.58 -10.52 7.55
N SER A 33 -0.32 -9.59 8.48
CA SER A 33 -1.22 -8.45 8.70
C SER A 33 -1.29 -7.50 7.52
N ALA A 34 -0.21 -7.35 6.73
CA ALA A 34 -0.26 -6.56 5.49
C ALA A 34 -1.28 -7.13 4.49
N ARG A 35 -1.42 -8.47 4.42
CA ARG A 35 -2.45 -9.11 3.59
C ARG A 35 -3.85 -8.87 4.16
N LEU A 36 -4.03 -9.04 5.47
CA LEU A 36 -5.30 -8.76 6.13
C LEU A 36 -5.76 -7.30 5.88
N VAL A 37 -4.85 -6.34 5.95
CA VAL A 37 -5.13 -4.93 5.65
C VAL A 37 -5.67 -4.76 4.23
N ALA A 38 -5.05 -5.40 3.23
CA ALA A 38 -5.52 -5.37 1.84
C ALA A 38 -6.96 -5.93 1.73
N ASP A 39 -7.23 -7.08 2.38
CA ASP A 39 -8.54 -7.72 2.40
C ASP A 39 -9.61 -6.84 3.07
N LEU A 40 -9.24 -6.12 4.14
CA LEU A 40 -10.13 -5.17 4.83
C LEU A 40 -10.48 -3.97 3.94
N TYR A 41 -9.50 -3.39 3.22
CA TYR A 41 -9.77 -2.31 2.28
C TYR A 41 -10.67 -2.77 1.13
N LYS A 42 -10.43 -3.96 0.58
CA LYS A 42 -11.29 -4.54 -0.45
C LYS A 42 -12.72 -4.74 0.06
N THR A 43 -12.87 -5.32 1.25
CA THR A 43 -14.16 -5.56 1.91
C THR A 43 -14.92 -4.25 2.16
N ALA A 44 -14.21 -3.22 2.64
CA ALA A 44 -14.77 -1.88 2.86
C ALA A 44 -15.25 -1.19 1.56
N GLY A 45 -14.73 -1.62 0.40
CA GLY A 45 -15.15 -1.14 -0.91
C GLY A 45 -14.12 -0.33 -1.68
N ALA A 46 -12.83 -0.44 -1.35
CA ALA A 46 -11.79 0.16 -2.20
C ALA A 46 -11.71 -0.60 -3.54
N ASP A 47 -11.65 0.14 -4.63
CA ASP A 47 -11.45 -0.39 -5.98
C ASP A 47 -9.97 -0.36 -6.39
N ARG A 48 -9.17 0.48 -5.73
CA ARG A 48 -7.76 0.72 -6.01
C ARG A 48 -7.02 1.15 -4.75
N ILE A 49 -5.74 0.79 -4.66
CA ILE A 49 -4.81 1.32 -3.68
C ILE A 49 -3.73 2.16 -4.37
N VAL A 50 -3.36 3.29 -3.77
CA VAL A 50 -2.16 4.07 -4.13
C VAL A 50 -1.30 4.20 -2.88
N THR A 51 0.00 3.93 -2.98
CA THR A 51 0.92 3.97 -1.84
C THR A 51 2.33 4.35 -2.27
N VAL A 52 3.20 4.68 -1.32
CA VAL A 52 4.59 5.11 -1.56
C VAL A 52 5.54 4.17 -0.84
N ASP A 53 6.55 3.67 -1.56
CA ASP A 53 7.66 2.87 -1.03
C ASP A 53 7.24 1.78 -0.03
N LEU A 54 6.51 0.80 -0.55
CA LEU A 54 6.17 -0.42 0.18
C LEU A 54 7.42 -1.07 0.77
N HIS A 55 7.26 -1.66 1.95
CA HIS A 55 8.33 -2.38 2.63
C HIS A 55 8.89 -3.51 1.75
N THR A 56 8.02 -4.20 1.04
CA THR A 56 8.34 -5.20 0.01
C THR A 56 7.41 -5.04 -1.17
N ASP A 57 7.92 -5.26 -2.38
CA ASP A 57 7.14 -5.04 -3.62
C ASP A 57 5.98 -6.04 -3.77
N GLN A 58 6.11 -7.23 -3.17
CA GLN A 58 5.11 -8.29 -3.19
C GLN A 58 3.79 -7.90 -2.52
N ILE A 59 3.79 -6.90 -1.63
CA ILE A 59 2.56 -6.38 -1.01
C ILE A 59 1.54 -5.92 -2.08
N GLN A 60 2.00 -5.49 -3.27
CA GLN A 60 1.09 -5.20 -4.39
C GLN A 60 0.16 -6.37 -4.71
N GLY A 61 0.68 -7.61 -4.63
CA GLY A 61 -0.09 -8.83 -4.91
C GLY A 61 -1.07 -9.22 -3.80
N PHE A 62 -1.10 -8.53 -2.66
CA PHE A 62 -2.07 -8.81 -1.60
C PHE A 62 -3.45 -8.24 -1.88
N PHE A 63 -3.53 -7.19 -2.69
CA PHE A 63 -4.81 -6.57 -3.04
C PHE A 63 -5.36 -7.17 -4.32
N ASP A 64 -6.61 -7.62 -4.28
CA ASP A 64 -7.35 -8.05 -5.46
C ASP A 64 -7.88 -6.83 -6.24
N GLY A 65 -6.99 -6.17 -6.95
CA GLY A 65 -7.28 -4.97 -7.74
C GLY A 65 -6.01 -4.19 -8.10
N PRO A 66 -6.14 -3.07 -8.81
CA PRO A 66 -4.99 -2.22 -9.15
C PRO A 66 -4.35 -1.60 -7.90
N VAL A 67 -3.01 -1.66 -7.87
CA VAL A 67 -2.16 -1.00 -6.87
C VAL A 67 -1.13 -0.13 -7.57
N ASP A 68 -1.19 1.19 -7.36
CA ASP A 68 -0.15 2.11 -7.82
C ASP A 68 0.90 2.25 -6.71
N HIS A 69 2.07 1.61 -6.89
CA HIS A 69 3.20 1.70 -5.98
C HIS A 69 4.20 2.77 -6.44
N MET A 70 4.11 3.93 -5.83
CA MET A 70 4.95 5.09 -6.13
C MET A 70 6.31 4.96 -5.44
N ARG A 71 7.34 5.57 -6.04
CA ARG A 71 8.72 5.58 -5.51
C ARG A 71 9.18 7.01 -5.23
N ALA A 72 9.67 7.27 -4.01
CA ALA A 72 10.29 8.54 -3.66
C ALA A 72 11.75 8.64 -4.13
N GLN A 73 12.33 7.56 -4.68
CA GLN A 73 13.74 7.50 -5.07
C GLN A 73 14.21 8.72 -5.88
N LYS A 74 13.50 9.10 -6.95
CA LYS A 74 13.90 10.25 -7.79
C LYS A 74 13.89 11.57 -7.03
N LEU A 75 12.91 11.76 -6.14
CA LEU A 75 12.81 12.96 -5.30
C LEU A 75 13.99 13.02 -4.33
N LEU A 76 14.28 11.91 -3.64
CA LEU A 76 15.36 11.83 -2.66
C LEU A 76 16.74 11.98 -3.32
N THR A 77 16.98 11.29 -4.44
CA THR A 77 18.25 11.42 -5.18
C THR A 77 18.42 12.81 -5.76
N GLY A 78 17.34 13.46 -6.22
CA GLY A 78 17.38 14.84 -6.70
C GLY A 78 17.79 15.80 -5.60
N TYR A 79 17.17 15.69 -4.43
CA TYR A 79 17.53 16.51 -3.26
C TYR A 79 18.99 16.31 -2.83
N ILE A 80 19.46 15.06 -2.79
CA ILE A 80 20.86 14.76 -2.44
C ILE A 80 21.82 15.39 -3.46
N ALA A 81 21.55 15.25 -4.75
CA ALA A 81 22.38 15.81 -5.81
C ALA A 81 22.42 17.35 -5.79
N GLU A 82 21.35 18.01 -5.37
CA GLU A 82 21.28 19.47 -5.28
C GLU A 82 22.00 20.03 -4.04
N ASN A 83 22.02 19.29 -2.93
CA ASN A 83 22.45 19.83 -1.63
C ASN A 83 23.76 19.23 -1.09
N TYR A 84 24.21 18.09 -1.63
CA TYR A 84 25.32 17.32 -1.06
C TYR A 84 26.28 16.71 -2.10
N ALA A 85 26.05 16.91 -3.40
CA ALA A 85 26.99 16.52 -4.46
C ALA A 85 27.77 17.74 -4.96
#